data_AF-A0A2K5L2R4-F1
#
_entry.id   AF-A0A2K5L2R4-F1
#
_cell.length_a   1.000
_cell.length_b   1.000
_cell.length_c   1.000
_cell.angle_alpha   90.00
_cell.angle_beta   90.00
_cell.angle_gamma   90.00
#
_symmetry.space_group_name_H-M   'P 1'
#
loop_
_entity.id
_entity.type
_entity.pdbx_description
1 polymer ?
#
loop_
_entity_poly.entity_id
_entity_poly.type
_entity_poly.pdbx_seq_one_letter_code
_entity_poly.pdbx_strand_id
1 'polypeptide(L)'
;ASPTKPKVFPLSLEGTQSDNVVVACLVQGFFPQEPLNVTWNKSGAGVTVINFPPSQDASGGLYTTSSQLTLPAAQCPASESVTCHVEHYTNPSQDVAVPCG
;
A
#
# COMPACT_ATOMS: atom_id res chain seq x y z
N ALA A 1 2.31 -8.23 -24.38
CA ALA A 1 2.50 -6.86 -23.86
C ALA A 1 3.49 -6.91 -22.71
N SER A 2 4.36 -5.92 -22.56
CA SER A 2 5.35 -5.87 -21.48
C SER A 2 4.72 -5.33 -20.19
N PRO A 3 5.20 -5.75 -19.01
CA PRO A 3 4.69 -5.25 -17.74
C PRO A 3 4.86 -3.73 -17.62
N THR A 4 3.81 -3.04 -17.18
CA THR A 4 3.85 -1.62 -16.83
C THR A 4 4.08 -1.49 -15.33
N LYS A 5 5.14 -0.76 -14.96
CA LYS A 5 5.50 -0.52 -13.56
C LYS A 5 4.44 0.36 -12.88
N PRO A 6 3.89 -0.02 -11.70
CA PRO A 6 2.96 0.82 -10.98
C PRO A 6 3.61 2.10 -10.48
N LYS A 7 2.82 3.16 -10.35
CA LYS A 7 3.14 4.29 -9.46
C LYS A 7 2.56 3.98 -8.08
N VAL A 8 3.37 4.15 -7.04
CA VAL A 8 2.96 3.85 -5.67
C VAL A 8 2.93 5.14 -4.87
N PHE A 9 1.80 5.44 -4.24
CA PHE A 9 1.59 6.67 -3.46
C PHE A 9 1.27 6.35 -2.00
N PRO A 10 1.88 7.06 -1.04
CA PRO A 10 1.51 6.94 0.36
C PRO A 10 0.14 7.59 0.61
N LEU A 11 -0.68 6.95 1.44
CA LEU A 11 -1.94 7.47 1.94
C LEU A 11 -1.91 7.44 3.47
N SER A 12 -1.72 8.61 4.08
CA SER A 12 -1.82 8.81 5.52
C SER A 12 -3.11 9.57 5.83
N LEU A 13 -3.81 9.17 6.89
CA LEU A 13 -4.94 9.93 7.41
C LEU A 13 -4.46 10.72 8.62
N GLU A 14 -4.45 12.04 8.49
CA GLU A 14 -4.19 12.91 9.64
C GLU A 14 -5.39 12.89 10.58
N GLY A 15 -5.18 12.40 11.80
CA GLY A 15 -6.14 12.54 12.89
C GLY A 15 -7.16 11.42 13.00
N THR A 16 -6.97 10.59 14.01
CA THR A 16 -8.04 10.21 14.95
C THR A 16 -7.39 9.97 16.32
N GLN A 17 -8.01 10.44 17.42
CA GLN A 17 -7.67 10.01 18.79
C GLN A 17 -8.14 8.55 19.00
N SER A 18 -7.82 7.66 18.07
CA SER A 18 -8.16 6.25 18.16
C SER A 18 -6.92 5.48 18.60
N ASP A 19 -7.13 4.34 19.27
CA ASP A 19 -6.03 3.46 19.71
C ASP A 19 -5.23 2.86 18.54
N ASN A 20 -5.66 3.09 17.29
CA ASN A 20 -5.06 2.58 16.08
C ASN A 20 -4.73 3.71 15.09
N VAL A 21 -3.75 3.42 14.24
CA VAL A 21 -3.39 4.18 13.05
C VAL A 21 -3.81 3.37 11.83
N VAL A 22 -4.40 4.04 10.85
CA VAL A 22 -4.75 3.46 9.56
C VAL A 22 -4.01 4.22 8.48
N VAL A 23 -3.18 3.49 7.74
CA VAL A 23 -2.44 4.01 6.59
C VAL A 23 -2.64 3.08 5.40
N ALA A 24 -2.33 3.56 4.21
CA ALA A 24 -2.45 2.76 3.00
C ALA A 24 -1.40 3.16 1.95
N CYS A 25 -1.26 2.32 0.95
CA CYS A 25 -0.60 2.67 -0.30
C CYS A 25 -1.54 2.47 -1.48
N LEU A 26 -1.60 3.46 -2.37
CA LEU A 26 -2.26 3.35 -3.66
C LEU A 26 -1.25 2.84 -4.69
N VAL A 27 -1.58 1.75 -5.38
CA VAL A 27 -0.78 1.16 -6.45
C VAL A 27 -1.53 1.39 -7.76
N GLN A 28 -1.08 2.35 -8.56
CA GLN A 28 -1.83 2.88 -9.70
C GLN A 28 -1.14 2.61 -11.04
N GLY A 29 -1.94 2.28 -12.05
CA GLY A 29 -1.51 2.29 -13.45
C GLY A 29 -0.59 1.13 -13.85
N PHE A 30 -0.84 -0.07 -13.33
CA PHE A 30 -0.04 -1.26 -13.65
C PHE A 30 -0.74 -2.22 -14.61
N PHE A 31 0.04 -3.08 -15.27
CA PHE A 31 -0.47 -4.14 -16.14
C PHE A 31 0.61 -5.22 -16.31
N PRO A 32 0.29 -6.53 -16.34
CA PRO A 32 -1.03 -7.15 -16.15
C PRO A 32 -1.54 -7.06 -14.70
N GLN A 33 -2.71 -7.62 -14.38
CA GLN A 33 -3.22 -7.57 -13.00
C GLN A 33 -2.37 -8.39 -12.00
N GLU A 34 -1.76 -9.49 -12.45
CA GLU A 34 -1.05 -10.44 -11.62
C GLU A 34 0.19 -11.03 -12.33
N PRO A 35 1.20 -11.49 -11.58
CA PRO A 35 1.33 -11.40 -10.12
C PRO A 35 1.59 -9.98 -9.60
N LEU A 36 0.87 -9.62 -8.53
CA LEU A 36 1.06 -8.43 -7.72
C LEU A 36 1.12 -8.86 -6.26
N ASN A 37 2.16 -8.45 -5.55
CA ASN A 37 2.30 -8.67 -4.10
C ASN A 37 2.53 -7.33 -3.41
N VAL A 38 1.80 -7.08 -2.33
CA VAL A 38 1.94 -5.88 -1.51
C VAL A 38 2.08 -6.30 -0.05
N THR A 39 3.19 -5.91 0.56
CA THR A 39 3.53 -6.26 1.95
C THR A 39 3.95 -5.01 2.73
N TRP A 40 3.97 -5.14 4.06
CA TRP A 40 4.33 -4.05 4.97
C TRP A 40 5.47 -4.47 5.89
N ASN A 41 6.30 -3.51 6.30
CA ASN A 41 7.41 -3.74 7.24
C ASN A 41 6.99 -3.90 8.71
N LYS A 42 5.69 -3.82 9.02
CA LYS A 42 5.12 -4.06 10.35
C LYS A 42 4.20 -5.28 10.31
N SER A 43 4.32 -6.11 11.34
CA SER A 43 3.48 -7.30 11.56
C SER A 43 3.42 -7.61 13.07
N GLY A 44 2.50 -8.47 13.47
CA GLY A 44 2.37 -8.91 14.86
C GLY A 44 1.01 -8.59 15.48
N ALA A 45 0.95 -8.57 16.82
CA ALA A 45 -0.29 -8.41 17.55
C ALA A 45 -0.96 -7.05 17.27
N GLY A 46 -2.23 -7.08 16.88
CA GLY A 46 -3.03 -5.90 16.54
C GLY A 46 -2.75 -5.31 15.16
N VAL A 47 -1.78 -5.85 14.41
CA VAL A 47 -1.49 -5.40 13.04
C VAL A 47 -2.34 -6.20 12.04
N THR A 48 -3.08 -5.49 11.19
CA THR A 48 -3.91 -6.09 10.13
C THR A 48 -3.56 -5.46 8.79
N VAL A 49 -3.36 -6.30 7.77
CA VAL A 49 -3.14 -5.89 6.38
C VAL A 49 -4.31 -6.33 5.53
N ILE A 50 -4.85 -5.42 4.71
CA ILE A 50 -5.91 -5.71 3.74
C ILE A 50 -5.41 -5.29 2.36
N ASN A 51 -5.18 -6.27 1.49
CA ASN A 51 -4.87 -6.05 0.07
C ASN A 51 -6.17 -6.12 -0.73
N PHE A 52 -6.59 -5.01 -1.33
CA PHE A 52 -7.79 -4.97 -2.14
C PHE A 52 -7.54 -5.58 -3.53
N PRO A 53 -8.55 -6.16 -4.19
CA PRO A 53 -8.41 -6.64 -5.55
C PRO A 53 -8.20 -5.48 -6.54
N PRO A 54 -7.36 -5.65 -7.57
CA PRO A 54 -7.22 -4.66 -8.63
C PRO A 54 -8.52 -4.36 -9.37
N SER A 55 -8.73 -3.07 -9.63
CA SER A 55 -9.81 -2.56 -10.49
C SER A 55 -9.21 -1.98 -11.77
N GLN A 56 -9.91 -2.14 -12.90
CA GLN A 56 -9.45 -1.59 -14.17
C GLN A 56 -9.81 -0.11 -14.27
N ASP A 57 -8.87 0.72 -14.71
CA ASP A 57 -9.09 2.15 -14.90
C ASP A 57 -10.15 2.38 -16.00
N ALA A 58 -10.90 3.48 -15.90
CA ALA A 58 -12.02 3.78 -16.81
C ALA A 58 -11.62 3.93 -18.28
N SER A 59 -10.38 4.34 -18.56
CA SER A 59 -9.82 4.40 -19.92
C SER A 59 -9.47 3.01 -20.50
N GLY A 60 -9.56 1.96 -19.68
CA GLY A 60 -9.13 0.60 -20.03
C GLY A 60 -7.61 0.42 -20.02
N GLY A 61 -7.19 -0.84 -20.01
CA GLY A 61 -5.80 -1.26 -20.23
C GLY A 61 -4.88 -1.26 -19.01
N LEU A 62 -5.14 -0.46 -17.98
CA LEU A 62 -4.35 -0.43 -16.74
C LEU A 62 -5.21 -0.74 -15.51
N TYR A 63 -4.56 -1.19 -14.46
CA TYR A 63 -5.15 -1.57 -13.19
C TYR A 63 -4.67 -0.67 -12.05
N THR A 64 -5.53 -0.51 -11.06
CA THR A 64 -5.27 0.23 -9.82
C THR A 64 -5.80 -0.59 -8.63
N THR A 65 -5.01 -0.66 -7.56
CA THR A 65 -5.42 -1.26 -6.28
C THR A 65 -4.88 -0.45 -5.10
N SER A 66 -5.28 -0.82 -3.89
CA SER A 66 -4.68 -0.33 -2.65
C SER A 66 -4.37 -1.46 -1.67
N SER A 67 -3.42 -1.20 -0.78
CA SER A 67 -3.18 -1.99 0.42
C SER A 67 -3.35 -1.10 1.63
N GLN A 68 -4.09 -1.57 2.63
CA GLN A 68 -4.31 -0.88 3.90
C GLN A 68 -3.59 -1.62 5.02
N LEU A 69 -2.95 -0.87 5.90
CA LEU A 69 -2.36 -1.33 7.14
C LEU A 69 -3.06 -0.62 8.31
N THR A 70 -3.60 -1.42 9.22
CA THR A 70 -4.11 -0.97 10.52
C THR A 70 -3.20 -1.51 11.61
N LEU A 71 -2.73 -0.65 12.52
CA LEU A 71 -1.85 -1.03 13.61
C LEU A 71 -2.10 -0.18 14.85
N PRO A 72 -1.78 -0.65 16.07
CA PRO A 72 -1.91 0.16 17.28
C PRO A 72 -1.07 1.44 17.17
N ALA A 73 -1.59 2.56 17.65
CA ALA A 73 -0.92 3.86 17.56
C ALA A 73 0.47 3.86 18.23
N ALA A 74 0.63 3.08 19.31
CA ALA A 74 1.92 2.87 19.97
C ALA A 74 3.00 2.23 19.08
N GLN A 75 2.60 1.54 18.00
CA GLN A 75 3.51 0.92 17.03
C GLN A 75 3.80 1.80 15.79
N CYS A 76 3.13 2.96 15.67
CA CYS A 76 3.26 3.93 14.58
C CYS A 76 3.07 5.38 15.11
N PRO A 77 4.00 5.91 15.91
CA PRO A 77 3.94 7.32 16.36
C PRO A 77 3.94 8.29 15.16
N ALA A 78 3.36 9.49 15.31
CA ALA A 78 3.24 10.47 14.22
C ALA A 78 4.57 10.88 13.55
N SER A 79 5.70 10.79 14.27
CA SER A 79 7.03 11.06 13.72
C SER A 79 7.62 9.91 12.91
N GLU A 80 6.98 8.73 12.90
CA GLU A 80 7.44 7.55 12.20
C GLU A 80 6.75 7.38 10.84
N SER A 81 7.30 6.46 10.05
CA SER A 81 6.71 5.98 8.82
C SER A 81 6.82 4.47 8.75
N VAL A 82 5.85 3.86 8.09
CA VAL A 82 5.85 2.44 7.76
C VAL A 82 6.07 2.26 6.27
N THR A 83 6.63 1.13 5.87
CA THR A 83 7.03 0.89 4.48
C THR A 83 6.07 -0.09 3.84
N CYS A 84 5.47 0.33 2.72
CA CYS A 84 4.77 -0.55 1.80
C CYS A 84 5.75 -1.03 0.72
N HIS A 85 5.91 -2.34 0.61
CA HIS A 85 6.72 -3.00 -0.41
C HIS A 85 5.81 -3.55 -1.51
N VAL A 86 6.06 -3.17 -2.76
CA VAL A 86 5.26 -3.56 -3.93
C VAL A 86 6.11 -4.30 -4.94
N GLU A 87 5.70 -5.53 -5.26
CA GLU A 87 6.29 -6.37 -6.29
C GLU A 87 5.24 -6.60 -7.39
N HIS A 88 5.61 -6.34 -8.65
CA HIS A 88 4.69 -6.47 -9.77
C HIS A 88 5.40 -7.07 -10.98
N TYR A 89 5.08 -8.33 -11.29
CA TYR A 89 5.67 -9.10 -12.37
C TYR A 89 7.22 -9.05 -12.34
N THR A 90 7.85 -8.67 -13.45
CA THR A 90 9.31 -8.54 -13.59
C THR A 90 9.79 -7.10 -13.41
N ASN A 91 8.95 -6.18 -12.95
CA ASN A 91 9.40 -4.83 -12.63
C ASN A 91 10.25 -4.83 -11.36
N PRO A 92 11.23 -3.91 -11.23
CA PRO A 92 11.90 -3.71 -9.95
C PRO A 92 10.90 -3.36 -8.85
N SER A 93 11.05 -4.01 -7.69
CA SER A 93 10.22 -3.76 -6.51
C SER A 93 10.32 -2.31 -6.04
N GLN A 94 9.30 -1.85 -5.33
CA GLN A 94 9.19 -0.47 -4.85
C GLN A 94 8.90 -0.45 -3.36
N ASP A 95 9.74 0.25 -2.60
CA ASP A 95 9.51 0.57 -1.20
C ASP A 95 9.04 2.02 -1.10
N VAL A 96 7.85 2.22 -0.52
CA VAL A 96 7.29 3.55 -0.27
C VAL A 96 7.06 3.73 1.22
N ALA A 97 7.68 4.77 1.78
CA ALA A 97 7.42 5.20 3.16
C ALA A 97 6.07 5.92 3.24
N VAL A 98 5.25 5.52 4.20
CA VAL A 98 3.93 6.07 4.48
C VAL A 98 3.94 6.66 5.89
N PRO A 99 3.78 7.99 6.04
CA PRO A 99 3.74 8.64 7.34
C PRO A 99 2.61 8.10 8.22
N CYS A 100 2.86 7.92 9.52
CA CYS A 100 1.86 7.47 10.47
C CYS A 100 0.88 8.58 10.90
N GLY A 101 1.26 9.85 10.73
CA GLY A 101 0.47 11.03 11.10
C GLY A 101 1.08 12.31 10.57
#